data_AF-A0ABD2SNJ1-F1
#
_entry.id   AF-A0ABD2SNJ1-F1
#
_cell.length_a   1.000
_cell.length_b   1.000
_cell.length_c   1.000
_cell.angle_alpha   90.00
_cell.angle_beta   90.00
_cell.angle_gamma   90.00
#
_symmetry.space_group_name_H-M   'P 1'
#
loop_
_entity.id
_entity.type
_entity.pdbx_description
1 polymer ?
#
loop_
_entity_poly.entity_id
_entity_poly.type
_entity_poly.pdbx_seq_one_letter_code
_entity_poly.pdbx_strand_id
1 'polypeptide(L)'
;MGCPNWDEDYFVNCVTGVQETGNNFSRSGMIMVSHVGCGTWKQRLSDRLAIELSQSWTRCSVDGCQVLKEARFCTPESQKWESFPLSSSFNAKTDSEKIGNGDILLVPACCGSLCKYMMVASGRASVFLLRATTRKVMKKISGYAPAWDHAVGIICVHEAGGKVHIKV
;
A
#
# COMPACT_ATOMS: atom_id res chain seq x y z
N MET A 1 14.06 3.64 9.47
CA MET A 1 12.99 3.53 8.46
C MET A 1 12.32 2.19 8.66
N GLY A 2 11.00 2.16 8.88
CA GLY A 2 10.29 0.91 9.10
C GLY A 2 9.97 0.23 7.77
N CYS A 3 10.54 -0.95 7.52
CA CYS A 3 10.10 -1.77 6.39
C CYS A 3 8.64 -2.15 6.60
N PRO A 4 7.78 -2.06 5.57
CA PRO A 4 6.49 -2.72 5.60
C PRO A 4 6.69 -4.18 5.96
N ASN A 5 6.22 -4.55 7.15
CA ASN A 5 6.25 -5.92 7.63
C ASN A 5 5.20 -6.67 6.83
N TRP A 6 5.59 -7.13 5.65
CA TRP A 6 4.75 -7.87 4.72
C TRP A 6 4.86 -9.34 5.07
N ASP A 7 4.13 -9.74 6.10
CA ASP A 7 3.71 -11.13 6.18
C ASP A 7 2.57 -11.32 5.17
N GLU A 8 2.79 -12.20 4.20
CA GLU A 8 1.69 -12.87 3.50
C GLU A 8 0.90 -13.76 4.50
N ASP A 9 1.53 -14.17 5.61
CA ASP A 9 1.01 -15.14 6.57
C ASP A 9 0.14 -14.55 7.69
N TYR A 10 0.10 -13.22 7.86
CA TYR A 10 -0.74 -12.61 8.91
C TYR A 10 -2.23 -12.79 8.61
N PHE A 11 -2.62 -12.80 7.33
CA PHE A 11 -4.01 -13.08 6.94
C PHE A 11 -4.35 -14.57 6.91
N VAL A 12 -3.35 -15.45 6.77
CA VAL A 12 -3.54 -16.91 6.74
C VAL A 12 -3.60 -17.49 8.16
N ASN A 13 -2.78 -17.00 9.09
CA ASN A 13 -2.74 -17.49 10.47
C ASN A 13 -3.89 -16.99 11.35
N CYS A 14 -4.55 -15.88 11.00
CA CYS A 14 -5.81 -15.48 11.66
C CYS A 14 -6.95 -16.48 11.42
N VAL A 15 -6.89 -17.26 10.33
CA VAL A 15 -7.93 -18.25 9.98
C VAL A 15 -7.68 -19.61 10.65
N THR A 16 -6.43 -19.94 10.99
CA THR A 16 -6.09 -21.28 11.47
C THR A 16 -5.76 -21.39 12.96
N GLY A 17 -5.75 -20.30 13.73
CA GLY A 17 -5.68 -20.37 15.20
C GLY A 17 -4.47 -21.12 15.77
N VAL A 18 -3.41 -21.32 14.98
CA VAL A 18 -2.19 -21.99 15.44
C VAL A 18 -1.23 -20.93 15.96
N GLN A 19 -1.17 -20.85 17.29
CA GLN A 19 -0.17 -20.10 18.03
C GLN A 19 1.15 -20.88 17.95
N GLU A 20 2.01 -20.53 16.98
CA GLU A 20 3.34 -21.13 16.89
C GLU A 20 4.46 -20.20 17.38
N THR A 21 5.15 -20.75 18.36
CA THR A 21 6.29 -20.31 19.13
C THR A 21 7.45 -19.79 18.26
N GLY A 22 7.90 -18.57 18.55
CA GLY A 22 9.30 -18.13 18.43
C GLY A 22 10.03 -18.50 17.14
N ASN A 23 9.61 -17.96 15.99
CA ASN A 23 10.46 -17.93 14.81
C ASN A 23 10.91 -16.49 14.56
N ASN A 24 12.22 -16.28 14.45
CA ASN A 24 12.82 -14.98 14.15
C ASN A 24 12.33 -14.56 12.75
N PHE A 25 11.25 -13.78 12.68
CA PHE A 25 10.75 -13.19 11.44
C PHE A 25 11.81 -12.23 10.91
N SER A 26 12.68 -12.76 10.06
CA SER A 26 13.56 -12.01 9.16
C SER A 26 12.70 -10.94 8.50
N ARG A 27 12.96 -9.67 8.85
CA ARG A 27 12.24 -8.47 8.41
C ARG A 27 12.59 -8.16 6.95
N SER A 28 12.27 -9.12 6.12
CA SER A 28 12.62 -9.22 4.72
C SER A 28 11.95 -8.08 3.95
N GLY A 29 12.76 -7.31 3.21
CA GLY A 29 12.26 -6.29 2.30
C GLY A 29 11.56 -6.90 1.09
N MET A 30 11.09 -6.06 0.17
CA MET A 30 10.52 -6.52 -1.09
C MET A 30 10.92 -5.55 -2.19
N ILE A 31 11.25 -6.11 -3.35
CA ILE A 31 11.48 -5.34 -4.57
C ILE A 31 10.21 -5.45 -5.42
N MET A 32 9.83 -4.32 -6.03
CA MET A 32 8.78 -4.26 -7.04
C MET A 32 9.37 -3.63 -8.30
N VAL A 33 9.14 -4.28 -9.44
CA VAL A 33 9.61 -3.85 -10.76
C VAL A 33 8.42 -3.75 -11.68
N SER A 34 8.39 -2.69 -12.48
CA SER A 34 7.33 -2.44 -13.44
C SER A 34 7.95 -2.09 -14.77
N HIS A 35 7.38 -2.63 -15.84
CA HIS A 35 7.78 -2.31 -17.20
C HIS A 35 6.54 -2.04 -18.02
N VAL A 36 6.58 -0.95 -18.80
CA VAL A 36 5.45 -0.50 -19.62
C VAL A 36 5.00 -1.61 -20.56
N GLY A 37 3.74 -2.02 -20.45
CA GLY A 37 3.13 -3.09 -21.26
C GLY A 37 3.46 -4.52 -20.80
N CYS A 38 4.32 -4.71 -19.79
CA CYS A 38 4.69 -6.03 -19.26
C CYS A 38 4.11 -6.28 -17.86
N GLY A 39 3.58 -5.24 -17.22
CA GLY A 39 2.99 -5.31 -15.91
C GLY A 39 3.98 -5.08 -14.76
N THR A 40 3.45 -5.20 -13.54
CA THR A 40 4.18 -5.02 -12.29
C THR A 40 4.44 -6.37 -11.63
N TRP A 41 5.64 -6.56 -11.09
CA TRP A 41 6.09 -7.80 -10.47
C TRP A 41 6.72 -7.50 -9.12
N LYS A 42 6.57 -8.42 -8.15
CA LYS A 42 7.17 -8.31 -6.82
C LYS A 42 8.01 -9.53 -6.49
N GLN A 43 9.05 -9.32 -5.70
CA GLN A 43 9.87 -10.39 -5.11
C GLN A 43 10.27 -10.03 -3.68
N ARG A 44 10.09 -10.99 -2.77
CA ARG A 44 10.51 -10.86 -1.37
C ARG A 44 12.04 -11.03 -1.26
N LEU A 45 12.69 -10.19 -0.45
CA LEU A 45 14.14 -10.18 -0.24
C LEU A 45 14.51 -11.08 0.95
N SER A 46 14.88 -12.34 0.72
CA SER A 46 15.34 -13.19 1.81
C SER A 46 16.66 -12.70 2.42
N ASP A 47 16.82 -12.80 3.74
CA ASP A 47 18.07 -12.47 4.45
C ASP A 47 19.27 -13.32 3.98
N ARG A 48 19.00 -14.47 3.36
CA ARG A 48 20.01 -15.25 2.66
C ARG A 48 20.13 -14.71 1.23
N LEU A 49 21.23 -14.01 0.95
CA LEU A 49 21.85 -13.83 -0.37
C LEU A 49 22.27 -15.19 -0.97
N ALA A 50 21.42 -16.21 -0.86
CA ALA A 50 21.65 -17.51 -1.45
C ALA A 50 21.20 -17.42 -2.91
N ILE A 51 22.19 -17.55 -3.78
CA ILE A 51 22.15 -17.58 -5.24
C ILE A 51 21.41 -18.85 -5.75
N GLU A 52 20.38 -19.32 -5.04
CA GLU A 52 19.53 -20.42 -5.46
C GLU A 52 18.23 -19.89 -6.08
N LEU A 53 18.42 -19.30 -7.26
CA LEU A 53 17.65 -19.33 -8.51
C LEU A 53 16.21 -19.90 -8.60
N SER A 54 15.42 -19.91 -7.52
CA SER A 54 13.96 -19.90 -7.62
C SER A 54 13.46 -18.51 -7.23
N GLN A 55 13.91 -17.50 -7.99
CA GLN A 55 13.37 -16.14 -7.91
C GLN A 55 11.93 -16.16 -8.40
N SER A 56 10.99 -16.54 -7.54
CA SER A 56 9.56 -16.50 -7.85
C SER A 56 9.10 -15.05 -7.85
N TRP A 57 9.29 -14.40 -8.99
CA TRP A 57 8.63 -13.14 -9.27
C TRP A 57 7.13 -13.39 -9.34
N THR A 58 6.38 -12.69 -8.50
CA THR A 58 4.92 -12.78 -8.49
C THR A 58 4.34 -11.57 -9.20
N ARG A 59 3.48 -11.80 -10.18
CA ARG A 59 2.78 -10.72 -10.87
C ARG A 59 1.85 -10.01 -9.88
N CYS A 60 1.91 -8.68 -9.89
CA CYS A 60 1.03 -7.83 -9.11
C CYS A 60 -0.24 -7.51 -9.91
N SER A 61 -1.36 -7.43 -9.21
CA SER A 61 -2.63 -6.96 -9.73
C SER A 61 -3.31 -6.17 -8.62
N VAL A 62 -4.00 -5.09 -8.99
CA VAL A 62 -4.94 -4.42 -8.08
C VAL A 62 -6.05 -5.40 -7.66
N ASP A 63 -6.71 -5.14 -6.53
CA ASP A 63 -7.63 -6.09 -5.88
C ASP A 63 -9.02 -6.21 -6.54
N GLY A 64 -9.26 -5.48 -7.63
CA GLY A 64 -10.49 -5.56 -8.39
C GLY A 64 -11.73 -5.04 -7.66
N CYS A 65 -11.59 -4.37 -6.52
CA CYS A 65 -12.72 -3.85 -5.75
C CYS A 65 -13.55 -2.85 -6.58
N GLN A 66 -14.85 -3.13 -6.73
CA GLN A 66 -15.79 -2.29 -7.50
C GLN A 66 -16.75 -1.50 -6.60
N VAL A 67 -16.84 -1.87 -5.31
CA VAL A 67 -17.80 -1.29 -4.36
C VAL A 67 -17.05 -0.42 -3.36
N LEU A 68 -17.33 0.89 -3.38
CA LEU A 68 -16.60 1.88 -2.55
C LEU A 68 -16.63 1.56 -1.04
N LYS A 69 -17.74 1.01 -0.54
CA LYS A 69 -17.92 0.66 0.88
C LYS A 69 -17.06 -0.54 1.30
N GLU A 70 -16.69 -1.40 0.35
CA GLU A 70 -15.84 -2.57 0.58
C GLU A 70 -14.36 -2.26 0.34
N ALA A 71 -14.06 -1.06 -0.17
CA ALA A 71 -12.72 -0.66 -0.53
C ALA A 71 -11.84 -0.48 0.71
N ARG A 72 -10.61 -0.97 0.60
CA ARG A 72 -9.55 -0.81 1.59
C ARG A 72 -8.74 0.43 1.26
N PHE A 73 -8.86 1.45 2.10
CA PHE A 73 -8.17 2.72 1.92
C PHE A 73 -6.83 2.73 2.63
N CYS A 74 -5.87 3.44 2.07
CA CYS A 74 -4.69 3.87 2.79
C CYS A 74 -4.44 5.36 2.56
N THR A 75 -3.87 6.02 3.56
CA THR A 75 -3.57 7.45 3.54
C THR A 75 -2.14 7.70 4.04
N PRO A 76 -1.54 8.88 3.76
CA PRO A 76 -0.30 9.28 4.42
C PRO A 76 -0.50 9.42 5.91
N GLU A 77 0.48 8.98 6.71
CA GLU A 77 0.46 9.10 8.17
C GLU A 77 0.22 10.55 8.65
N SER A 78 0.72 11.52 7.89
CA SER A 78 0.50 12.95 8.13
C SER A 78 -0.95 13.45 7.92
N GLN A 79 -1.81 12.63 7.30
CA GLN A 79 -3.18 13.02 6.90
C GLN A 79 -4.19 12.08 7.53
N LYS A 80 -4.96 12.63 8.47
CA LYS A 80 -6.07 11.93 9.10
C LYS A 80 -7.26 11.80 8.14
N TRP A 81 -8.09 10.79 8.35
CA TRP A 81 -9.27 10.52 7.53
C TRP A 81 -10.21 11.73 7.44
N GLU A 82 -10.39 12.44 8.55
CA GLU A 82 -11.29 13.60 8.67
C GLU A 82 -10.84 14.80 7.81
N SER A 83 -9.64 14.74 7.24
CA SER A 83 -9.14 15.74 6.31
C SER A 83 -9.57 15.49 4.85
N PHE A 84 -10.19 14.35 4.54
CA PHE A 84 -10.61 14.02 3.18
C PHE A 84 -12.09 14.36 2.97
N PRO A 85 -12.52 14.84 1.79
CA PRO A 85 -13.94 15.13 1.53
C PRO A 85 -14.87 13.94 1.77
N LEU A 86 -14.37 12.72 1.53
CA LEU A 86 -15.10 11.46 1.73
C LEU A 86 -15.47 11.19 3.19
N SER A 87 -14.79 11.80 4.16
CA SER A 87 -15.07 11.58 5.58
C SER A 87 -16.43 12.12 6.02
N SER A 88 -17.04 13.00 5.22
CA SER A 88 -18.41 13.48 5.45
C SER A 88 -19.48 12.40 5.17
N SER A 89 -19.14 11.43 4.32
CA SER A 89 -20.06 10.39 3.86
C SER A 89 -19.76 9.02 4.44
N PHE A 90 -18.50 8.76 4.83
CA PHE A 90 -18.05 7.48 5.35
C PHE A 90 -17.22 7.66 6.62
N ASN A 91 -17.53 6.87 7.63
CA ASN A 91 -16.61 6.70 8.75
C ASN A 91 -15.53 5.68 8.37
N ALA A 92 -14.36 5.86 8.96
CA ALA A 92 -13.24 4.95 8.72
C ALA A 92 -12.84 4.21 9.99
N LYS A 93 -12.57 2.92 9.83
CA LYS A 93 -12.11 2.03 10.90
C LYS A 93 -10.81 1.37 10.48
N THR A 94 -9.92 1.13 11.43
CA THR A 94 -8.65 0.42 11.20
C THR A 94 -8.79 -1.09 11.46
N ASP A 95 -9.86 -1.50 12.15
CA ASP A 95 -10.12 -2.87 12.57
C ASP A 95 -11.14 -3.53 11.62
N SER A 96 -10.71 -4.59 10.93
CA SER A 96 -11.54 -5.33 9.95
C SER A 96 -12.68 -6.11 10.59
N GLU A 97 -12.55 -6.50 11.86
CA GLU A 97 -13.57 -7.31 12.55
C GLU A 97 -14.77 -6.47 13.02
N LYS A 98 -14.60 -5.15 13.10
CA LYS A 98 -15.60 -4.20 13.62
C LYS A 98 -16.24 -3.33 12.54
N ILE A 99 -16.12 -3.69 11.26
CA ILE A 99 -16.71 -2.92 10.17
C ILE A 99 -18.24 -3.07 10.23
N GLY A 100 -18.93 -1.98 10.56
CA GLY A 100 -20.39 -1.93 10.50
C GLY A 100 -20.86 -1.65 9.07
N ASN A 101 -22.17 -1.81 8.81
CA ASN A 101 -22.77 -1.47 7.52
C ASN A 101 -22.55 0.02 7.20
N GLY A 102 -21.65 0.31 6.24
CA GLY A 102 -21.39 1.66 5.73
C GLY A 102 -20.06 2.29 6.13
N ASP A 103 -19.27 1.65 7.01
CA ASP A 103 -17.91 2.09 7.33
C ASP A 103 -16.90 1.58 6.29
N ILE A 104 -15.79 2.29 6.10
CA ILE A 104 -14.67 1.85 5.25
C ILE A 104 -13.48 1.36 6.10
N LEU A 105 -12.64 0.51 5.51
CA LEU A 105 -11.42 0.01 6.16
C LEU A 105 -10.22 0.88 5.80
N LEU A 106 -9.53 1.44 6.81
CA LEU A 106 -8.22 2.05 6.69
C LEU A 106 -7.13 1.03 7.02
N VAL A 107 -6.37 0.64 6.00
CA VAL A 107 -5.25 -0.27 6.15
C VAL A 107 -4.00 0.52 6.53
N PRO A 108 -3.31 0.15 7.64
CA PRO A 108 -2.07 0.79 8.03
C PRO A 108 -1.00 0.57 6.96
N ALA A 109 -0.33 1.66 6.57
CA ALA A 109 0.80 1.63 5.65
C ALA A 109 2.07 2.06 6.37
N CYS A 110 3.23 1.53 5.97
CA CYS A 110 4.51 2.03 6.48
C CYS A 110 4.80 3.48 6.06
N CYS A 111 5.89 4.05 6.58
CA CYS A 111 6.26 5.42 6.26
C CYS A 111 6.65 5.58 4.77
N GLY A 112 6.55 6.81 4.26
CA GLY A 112 6.84 7.14 2.85
C GLY A 112 5.63 7.05 1.92
N SER A 113 5.63 7.80 0.82
CA SER A 113 4.56 7.77 -0.19
C SER A 113 4.60 6.48 -1.02
N LEU A 114 5.81 5.99 -1.36
CA LEU A 114 6.01 4.86 -2.27
C LEU A 114 5.34 3.57 -1.79
N CYS A 115 5.42 3.27 -0.48
CA CYS A 115 4.82 2.05 0.07
C CYS A 115 3.30 1.99 -0.13
N LYS A 116 2.60 3.14 -0.16
CA LYS A 116 1.13 3.17 -0.40
C LYS A 116 0.79 2.79 -1.82
N TYR A 117 1.58 3.24 -2.79
CA TYR A 117 1.45 2.78 -4.18
C TYR A 117 1.71 1.27 -4.30
N MET A 118 2.73 0.75 -3.62
CA MET A 118 2.98 -0.71 -3.61
C MET A 118 1.82 -1.50 -3.01
N MET A 119 1.17 -1.00 -1.94
CA MET A 119 -0.02 -1.65 -1.39
C MET A 119 -1.17 -1.70 -2.39
N VAL A 120 -1.38 -0.63 -3.17
CA VAL A 120 -2.41 -0.62 -4.23
C VAL A 120 -2.03 -1.56 -5.36
N ALA A 121 -0.81 -1.44 -5.89
CA ALA A 121 -0.33 -2.26 -7.02
C ALA A 121 -0.34 -3.76 -6.70
N SER A 122 -0.09 -4.15 -5.44
CA SER A 122 -0.12 -5.55 -4.99
C SER A 122 -1.50 -6.04 -4.55
N GLY A 123 -2.55 -5.21 -4.64
CA GLY A 123 -3.91 -5.59 -4.26
C GLY A 123 -4.13 -5.71 -2.75
N ARG A 124 -3.29 -5.07 -1.93
CA ARG A 124 -3.46 -5.02 -0.45
C ARG A 124 -4.30 -3.83 0.02
N ALA A 125 -4.32 -2.77 -0.77
CA ALA A 125 -5.27 -1.68 -0.62
C ALA A 125 -5.99 -1.46 -1.96
N SER A 126 -7.24 -1.06 -1.90
CA SER A 126 -8.04 -0.74 -3.08
C SER A 126 -7.77 0.70 -3.52
N VAL A 127 -7.60 1.61 -2.56
CA VAL A 127 -7.45 3.06 -2.83
C VAL A 127 -6.35 3.67 -1.97
N PHE A 128 -5.45 4.42 -2.61
CA PHE A 128 -4.55 5.34 -1.93
C PHE A 128 -5.05 6.79 -2.12
N LEU A 129 -5.36 7.48 -1.02
CA LEU A 129 -5.77 8.89 -1.06
C LEU A 129 -4.66 9.80 -0.56
N LEU A 130 -4.34 10.82 -1.35
CA LEU A 130 -3.39 11.87 -0.99
C LEU A 130 -4.02 13.23 -1.23
N ARG A 131 -4.22 14.02 -0.17
CA ARG A 131 -4.66 15.42 -0.30
C ARG A 131 -3.44 16.30 -0.52
N ALA A 132 -3.43 17.09 -1.59
CA ALA A 132 -2.47 18.18 -1.72
C ALA A 132 -2.83 19.26 -0.70
N THR A 133 -2.03 19.42 0.37
CA THR A 133 -2.19 20.55 1.30
C THR A 133 -1.35 21.73 0.83
N THR A 134 -1.92 22.93 0.92
CA THR A 134 -1.28 24.22 0.65
C THR A 134 0.02 24.44 1.45
N ARG A 135 0.25 23.70 2.54
CA ARG A 135 1.57 23.66 3.23
C ARG A 135 2.72 23.15 2.36
N LYS A 136 2.45 22.42 1.27
CA LYS A 136 3.48 22.06 0.27
C LYS A 136 3.78 23.19 -0.73
N VAL A 137 2.86 24.16 -0.91
CA VAL A 137 3.14 25.38 -1.67
C VAL A 137 4.03 26.35 -0.88
N MET A 138 4.02 26.25 0.47
CA MET A 138 4.88 27.00 1.40
C MET A 138 6.04 26.19 2.02
N LYS A 139 6.40 25.01 1.50
CA LYS A 139 7.74 24.41 1.74
C LYS A 139 8.81 25.04 0.82
N LYS A 140 8.54 26.29 0.41
CA LYS A 140 9.30 27.13 -0.52
C LYS A 140 10.49 27.83 0.15
N ILE A 141 11.09 27.17 1.15
CA ILE A 141 12.42 27.53 1.67
C ILE A 141 13.43 26.38 1.43
N SER A 142 13.02 25.11 1.18
CA SER A 142 14.00 24.01 1.01
C SER A 142 13.59 22.72 0.28
N GLY A 143 12.34 22.44 -0.10
CA GLY A 143 12.08 21.10 -0.67
C GLY A 143 10.68 20.85 -1.19
N TYR A 144 10.56 20.79 -2.51
CA TYR A 144 9.43 20.17 -3.20
C TYR A 144 9.26 18.72 -2.72
N ALA A 145 8.02 18.24 -2.61
CA ALA A 145 7.82 16.78 -2.56
C ALA A 145 8.30 16.24 -3.91
N PRO A 146 9.34 15.39 -3.93
CA PRO A 146 9.94 15.02 -5.18
C PRO A 146 8.95 14.27 -6.07
N ALA A 147 8.77 14.74 -7.31
CA ALA A 147 7.87 14.10 -8.26
C ALA A 147 8.25 12.62 -8.51
N TRP A 148 9.53 12.26 -8.33
CA TRP A 148 10.04 10.91 -8.52
C TRP A 148 9.46 9.90 -7.53
N ASP A 149 9.18 10.29 -6.28
CA ASP A 149 8.53 9.42 -5.27
C ASP A 149 7.12 8.98 -5.71
N HIS A 150 6.44 9.82 -6.49
CA HIS A 150 5.11 9.54 -7.00
C HIS A 150 5.16 8.87 -8.37
N ALA A 151 6.06 9.29 -9.25
CA ALA A 151 6.18 8.76 -10.60
C ALA A 151 6.41 7.24 -10.62
N VAL A 152 7.34 6.73 -9.81
CA VAL A 152 7.61 5.28 -9.73
C VAL A 152 6.37 4.52 -9.26
N GLY A 153 5.71 5.01 -8.20
CA GLY A 153 4.50 4.40 -7.69
C GLY A 153 3.34 4.39 -8.68
N ILE A 154 3.18 5.47 -9.46
CA ILE A 154 2.15 5.58 -10.50
C ILE A 154 2.35 4.53 -11.59
N ILE A 155 3.58 4.34 -12.07
CA ILE A 155 3.89 3.32 -13.08
C ILE A 155 3.56 1.93 -12.52
N CYS A 156 3.95 1.62 -11.28
CA CYS A 156 3.62 0.34 -10.66
C CYS A 156 2.11 0.08 -10.55
N VAL A 157 1.32 1.09 -10.18
CA VAL A 157 -0.14 0.95 -10.10
C VAL A 157 -0.75 0.78 -11.48
N HIS A 158 -0.31 1.56 -12.47
CA HIS A 158 -0.83 1.48 -13.84
C HIS A 158 -0.57 0.12 -14.47
N GLU A 159 0.67 -0.36 -14.40
CA GLU A 159 1.09 -1.65 -14.94
C GLU A 159 0.49 -2.84 -14.16
N ALA A 160 0.04 -2.64 -12.92
CA ALA A 160 -0.76 -3.63 -12.18
C ALA A 160 -2.26 -3.60 -12.53
N GLY A 161 -2.68 -2.82 -13.54
CA GLY A 161 -4.08 -2.69 -13.98
C GLY A 161 -4.89 -1.63 -13.23
N GLY A 162 -4.24 -0.78 -12.43
CA GLY A 162 -4.86 0.30 -11.68
C GLY A 162 -5.04 1.59 -12.47
N LYS A 163 -5.80 2.52 -11.88
CA LYS A 163 -6.03 3.88 -12.42
C LYS A 163 -5.52 4.92 -11.44
N VAL A 164 -4.91 5.98 -11.98
CA VAL A 164 -4.43 7.12 -11.18
C VAL A 164 -5.13 8.39 -11.66
N HIS A 165 -5.72 9.13 -10.73
CA HIS A 165 -6.36 10.41 -11.01
C HIS A 165 -5.68 11.50 -10.20
N ILE A 166 -5.21 12.55 -10.87
CA ILE A 166 -4.61 13.73 -10.26
C ILE A 166 -5.53 14.90 -10.56
N LYS A 167 -6.12 15.49 -9.52
CA LYS A 167 -6.91 16.71 -9.64
C LYS A 167 -6.04 17.85 -9.11
N VAL A 168 -5.62 18.73 -10.03
CA VAL A 168 -4.81 19.93 -9.75
C VAL A 168 -5.76 21.08 -9.41
#